data_AF-A0A200R420-F1
#
_entry.id   AF-A0A200R420-F1
#
_cell.length_a   1.000
_cell.length_b   1.000
_cell.length_c   1.000
_cell.angle_alpha   90.00
_cell.angle_beta   90.00
_cell.angle_gamma   90.00
#
_symmetry.space_group_name_H-M   'P 1'
#
loop_
_entity.id
_entity.type
_entity.pdbx_description
1 polymer ?
#
loop_
_entity_poly.entity_id
_entity_poly.type
_entity_poly.pdbx_seq_one_letter_code
_entity_poly.pdbx_strand_id
1 'polypeptide(L)'
;MIRAYALNGICEESLKLYIQMQYQGLQPDNFTYPFLLKACTDLNQGKVVHSLILKNPSLGSDIYSQTSLVGFYSSCGDIEYARSVFDKMPDRNVVSWTAMITGYVKQRRYNEGLALFHKMQIEGIEINEFTLVNVLSACAHLGAFEMGKWVHGYINRNRVFLNPTLATALIDMYFKCGYVDKASQVFDKLTERSVCTWNSTIGGLAMHGYGEEALERFKQMRMSGTKPDHITFIGVLSACTHSGMVEKGRECFYSMTRDYGIEPNIKHYGCFVDLLGRAGHLEEAYEIMKNMPIKPNGVLWGTLLNACSTHGNVELAEIAMEQLIELEPFNDGNYVIMSNIYAAKGQWENVVRMRRFMNDRGILKTPGCSSIEVNNVIHEFVVGDSRHPHSKEIYTMLNDVAVRLKAVGYVPKTSQVLLDANEEEKRQSLCHHSEKLAIAFGLVSTGPKTSIRVVKNLRACSDCHLATKLISKIYDREIIVRDRNLFHHFKDGDCSCKDYW
;
A
#
# COMPACT_ATOMS: atom_id res chain seq x y z
N MET A 1 -32.71 21.07 -13.57
CA MET A 1 -33.01 19.63 -13.81
C MET A 1 -31.78 18.85 -14.26
N ILE A 2 -31.06 19.24 -15.33
CA ILE A 2 -29.81 18.58 -15.78
C ILE A 2 -28.84 18.31 -14.62
N ARG A 3 -28.53 19.34 -13.81
CA ARG A 3 -27.73 19.20 -12.58
C ARG A 3 -28.24 18.11 -11.64
N ALA A 4 -29.54 18.02 -11.40
CA ALA A 4 -30.12 17.06 -10.47
C ALA A 4 -29.94 15.61 -10.98
N TYR A 5 -30.17 15.37 -12.27
CA TYR A 5 -29.95 14.05 -12.87
C TYR A 5 -28.48 13.64 -12.87
N ALA A 6 -27.57 14.54 -13.25
CA ALA A 6 -26.13 14.28 -13.20
C ALA A 6 -25.61 14.00 -11.78
N LEU A 7 -26.14 14.68 -10.77
CA LEU A 7 -25.74 14.47 -9.37
C LEU A 7 -26.27 13.15 -8.78
N ASN A 8 -27.39 12.63 -9.29
CA ASN A 8 -27.98 11.36 -8.86
C ASN A 8 -27.57 10.16 -9.73
N GLY A 9 -26.61 10.33 -10.64
CA GLY A 9 -26.13 9.26 -11.52
C GLY A 9 -27.10 8.86 -12.64
N ILE A 10 -28.15 9.66 -12.87
CA ILE A 10 -29.12 9.45 -13.96
C ILE A 10 -28.56 10.10 -15.24
N CYS A 11 -27.44 9.56 -15.70
CA CYS A 11 -26.59 10.13 -16.73
C CYS A 11 -27.31 10.29 -18.08
N GLU A 12 -28.03 9.28 -18.54
CA GLU A 12 -28.75 9.32 -19.82
C GLU A 12 -29.83 10.41 -19.86
N GLU A 13 -30.64 10.52 -18.80
CA GLU A 13 -31.70 11.53 -18.72
C GLU A 13 -31.13 12.95 -18.63
N SER A 14 -29.95 13.11 -18.00
CA SER A 14 -29.23 14.39 -18.00
C SER A 14 -28.84 14.82 -19.43
N LEU A 15 -28.35 13.89 -20.25
CA LEU A 15 -27.97 14.15 -21.65
C LEU A 15 -29.20 14.36 -22.55
N LYS A 16 -30.28 13.60 -22.36
CA LYS A 16 -31.54 13.79 -23.09
C LYS A 16 -32.17 15.16 -22.82
N LEU A 17 -32.17 15.61 -21.56
CA LEU A 17 -32.67 16.94 -21.21
C LEU A 17 -31.87 18.07 -21.87
N TYR A 18 -30.55 17.88 -22.04
CA TYR A 18 -29.75 18.84 -22.78
C TYR A 18 -30.13 18.91 -24.26
N ILE A 19 -30.32 17.76 -24.90
CA ILE A 19 -30.78 17.71 -26.28
C ILE A 19 -32.15 18.41 -26.42
N GLN A 20 -33.07 18.16 -25.49
CA GLN A 20 -34.38 18.82 -25.46
C GLN A 20 -34.26 20.34 -25.24
N MET A 21 -33.36 20.78 -24.36
CA MET A 21 -33.06 22.19 -24.14
C MET A 21 -32.62 22.87 -25.44
N GLN A 22 -31.75 22.21 -26.23
CA GLN A 22 -31.32 22.73 -27.53
C GLN A 22 -32.46 22.77 -28.56
N TYR A 23 -33.30 21.74 -28.63
CA TYR A 23 -34.49 21.72 -29.50
C TYR A 23 -35.48 22.84 -29.18
N GLN A 24 -35.56 23.26 -27.91
CA GLN A 24 -36.40 24.37 -27.46
C GLN A 24 -35.74 25.75 -27.67
N GLY A 25 -34.55 25.81 -28.27
CA GLY A 25 -33.83 27.06 -28.53
C GLY A 25 -33.22 27.71 -27.28
N LEU A 26 -33.17 27.00 -26.16
CA LEU A 26 -32.59 27.48 -24.91
C LEU A 26 -31.06 27.35 -24.95
N GLN A 27 -30.36 28.42 -24.59
CA GLN A 27 -28.89 28.45 -24.63
C GLN A 27 -28.29 27.89 -23.33
N PRO A 28 -27.41 26.88 -23.39
CA PRO A 28 -26.70 26.38 -22.22
C PRO A 28 -25.69 27.41 -21.72
N ASP A 29 -25.56 27.51 -20.41
CA ASP A 29 -24.65 28.44 -19.72
C ASP A 29 -23.42 27.73 -19.15
N ASN A 30 -22.51 28.50 -18.56
CA ASN A 30 -21.26 28.02 -17.93
C ASN A 30 -21.52 27.01 -16.78
N PHE A 31 -22.74 26.98 -16.23
CA PHE A 31 -23.13 26.04 -15.19
C PHE A 31 -23.75 24.75 -15.74
N THR A 32 -24.14 24.71 -17.02
CA THR A 32 -24.75 23.54 -17.65
C THR A 32 -23.69 22.48 -18.01
N TYR A 33 -22.60 22.90 -18.64
CA TYR A 33 -21.55 22.02 -19.15
C TYR A 33 -20.80 21.17 -18.10
N PRO A 34 -20.48 21.68 -16.90
CA PRO A 34 -19.92 20.86 -15.82
C PRO A 34 -20.75 19.61 -15.50
N PHE A 35 -22.07 19.74 -15.49
CA PHE A 35 -22.97 18.63 -15.20
C PHE A 35 -23.18 17.71 -16.41
N LEU A 36 -23.06 18.23 -17.64
CA LEU A 36 -23.03 17.38 -18.83
C LEU A 36 -21.78 16.51 -18.87
N LEU A 37 -20.61 17.09 -18.60
CA LEU A 37 -19.36 16.33 -18.49
C LEU A 37 -19.42 15.28 -17.38
N LYS A 38 -20.06 15.60 -16.24
CA LYS A 38 -20.30 14.64 -15.16
C LYS A 38 -21.25 13.50 -15.58
N ALA A 39 -22.21 13.78 -16.47
CA ALA A 39 -23.14 12.79 -16.98
C ALA A 39 -22.56 11.95 -18.14
N CYS A 40 -21.41 12.32 -18.71
CA CYS A 40 -20.78 11.52 -19.74
C CYS A 40 -20.28 10.19 -19.16
N THR A 41 -20.71 9.08 -19.74
CA THR A 41 -20.33 7.72 -19.31
C THR A 41 -19.09 7.20 -20.02
N ASP A 42 -18.69 7.82 -21.12
CA ASP A 42 -17.55 7.43 -21.92
C ASP A 42 -16.80 8.64 -22.51
N LEU A 43 -15.58 8.38 -22.98
CA LEU A 43 -14.69 9.40 -23.51
C LEU A 43 -15.23 10.06 -24.79
N ASN A 44 -16.03 9.36 -25.60
CA ASN A 44 -16.56 9.92 -26.85
C ASN A 44 -17.64 10.95 -26.56
N GLN A 45 -18.56 10.66 -25.65
CA GLN A 45 -19.57 11.62 -25.20
C GLN A 45 -18.91 12.90 -24.67
N GLY A 46 -17.90 12.77 -23.81
CA GLY A 46 -17.22 13.95 -23.27
C GLY A 46 -16.39 14.71 -24.29
N LYS A 47 -15.82 14.04 -25.31
CA LYS A 47 -15.18 14.73 -26.45
C LYS A 47 -16.18 15.57 -27.24
N VAL A 48 -17.42 15.10 -27.42
CA VAL A 48 -18.49 15.89 -28.04
C VAL A 48 -18.79 17.13 -27.19
N VAL A 49 -18.99 16.96 -25.88
CA VAL A 49 -19.25 18.09 -24.96
C VAL A 49 -18.07 19.07 -24.93
N HIS A 50 -16.83 18.58 -24.93
CA HIS A 50 -15.64 19.42 -25.02
C HIS A 50 -15.60 20.22 -26.33
N SER A 51 -15.92 19.61 -27.47
CA SER A 51 -15.99 20.33 -28.75
C SER A 51 -17.04 21.45 -28.73
N LEU A 52 -18.15 21.27 -28.00
CA LEU A 52 -19.19 22.28 -27.83
C LEU A 52 -18.70 23.44 -26.95
N ILE A 53 -17.95 23.15 -25.89
CA ILE A 53 -17.30 24.17 -25.04
C ILE A 53 -16.31 25.00 -25.87
N LEU A 54 -15.47 24.37 -26.69
CA LEU A 54 -14.48 25.08 -27.51
C LEU A 54 -15.11 25.93 -28.63
N LYS A 55 -16.28 25.53 -29.16
CA LYS A 55 -17.01 26.29 -30.18
C LYS A 55 -17.62 27.58 -29.64
N ASN A 56 -17.76 27.72 -28.32
CA ASN A 56 -18.27 28.93 -27.70
C ASN A 56 -17.12 29.67 -26.99
N PRO A 57 -16.61 30.79 -27.55
CA PRO A 57 -15.44 31.48 -27.02
C PRO A 57 -15.55 31.90 -25.55
N SER A 58 -16.75 32.24 -25.06
CA SER A 58 -16.95 32.62 -23.66
C SER A 58 -16.86 31.44 -22.70
N LEU A 59 -17.15 30.22 -23.17
CA LEU A 59 -17.03 28.98 -22.41
C LEU A 59 -15.64 28.35 -22.54
N GLY A 60 -15.01 28.52 -23.71
CA GLY A 60 -13.67 28.01 -23.99
C GLY A 60 -12.61 28.60 -23.07
N SER A 61 -12.81 29.82 -22.55
CA SER A 61 -11.94 30.48 -21.56
C SER A 61 -12.48 30.46 -20.13
N ASP A 62 -13.70 29.94 -19.91
CA ASP A 62 -14.34 29.91 -18.59
C ASP A 62 -13.67 28.90 -17.65
N ILE A 63 -13.23 29.38 -16.49
CA ILE A 63 -12.48 28.58 -15.52
C ILE A 63 -13.25 27.36 -15.00
N TYR A 64 -14.58 27.46 -14.86
CA TYR A 64 -15.41 26.36 -14.37
C TYR A 64 -15.57 25.25 -15.41
N SER A 65 -15.77 25.62 -16.67
CA SER A 65 -15.86 24.73 -17.82
C SER A 65 -14.54 24.01 -18.05
N GLN A 66 -13.42 24.73 -18.03
CA GLN A 66 -12.08 24.14 -18.16
C GLN A 66 -11.71 23.24 -16.97
N THR A 67 -12.02 23.63 -15.73
CA THR A 67 -11.80 22.79 -14.55
C THR A 67 -12.60 21.49 -14.63
N SER A 68 -13.84 21.57 -15.14
CA SER A 68 -14.69 20.40 -15.34
C SER A 68 -14.15 19.45 -16.40
N LEU A 69 -13.53 19.99 -17.46
CA LEU A 69 -12.82 19.20 -18.47
C LEU A 69 -11.62 18.47 -17.87
N VAL A 70 -10.80 19.14 -17.06
CA VAL A 70 -9.68 18.50 -16.32
C VAL A 70 -10.18 17.34 -15.47
N GLY A 71 -11.27 17.55 -14.71
CA GLY A 71 -11.88 16.50 -13.89
C GLY A 71 -12.45 15.34 -14.70
N PHE A 72 -13.07 15.63 -15.84
CA PHE A 72 -13.63 14.62 -16.76
C PHE A 72 -12.52 13.74 -17.33
N TYR A 73 -11.51 14.32 -17.99
CA TYR A 73 -10.42 13.57 -18.60
C TYR A 73 -9.64 12.75 -17.56
N SER A 74 -9.41 13.32 -16.38
CA SER A 74 -8.78 12.59 -15.26
C SER A 74 -9.60 11.37 -14.84
N SER A 75 -10.93 11.47 -14.82
CA SER A 75 -11.84 10.38 -14.41
C SER A 75 -11.98 9.31 -15.49
N CYS A 76 -11.83 9.67 -16.77
CA CYS A 76 -11.74 8.72 -17.89
C CYS A 76 -10.36 8.05 -18.02
N GLY A 77 -9.40 8.47 -17.20
CA GLY A 77 -8.06 7.93 -17.16
C GLY A 77 -7.07 8.53 -18.16
N ASP A 78 -7.52 9.47 -19.01
CA ASP A 78 -6.67 10.22 -19.94
C ASP A 78 -6.01 11.42 -19.23
N ILE A 79 -5.10 11.08 -18.32
CA ILE A 79 -4.45 12.04 -17.42
C ILE A 79 -3.52 13.01 -18.17
N GLU A 80 -2.94 12.58 -19.29
CA GLU A 80 -2.09 13.43 -20.13
C GLU A 80 -2.91 14.50 -20.84
N TYR A 81 -4.09 14.15 -21.33
CA TYR A 81 -4.98 15.13 -21.91
C TYR A 81 -5.56 16.08 -20.84
N ALA A 82 -5.89 15.57 -19.65
CA ALA A 82 -6.27 16.40 -18.51
C ALA A 82 -5.18 17.44 -18.18
N ARG A 83 -3.90 17.01 -18.15
CA ARG A 83 -2.74 17.89 -17.97
C ARG A 83 -2.65 18.94 -19.07
N SER A 84 -2.81 18.55 -20.33
CA SER A 84 -2.80 19.45 -21.48
C SER A 84 -3.88 20.53 -21.38
N VAL A 85 -5.10 20.17 -20.97
CA VAL A 85 -6.19 21.13 -20.72
C VAL A 85 -5.80 22.08 -19.60
N PHE A 86 -5.31 21.56 -18.47
CA PHE A 86 -4.87 22.36 -17.32
C PHE A 86 -3.76 23.37 -17.68
N ASP A 87 -2.77 22.95 -18.46
CA ASP A 87 -1.66 23.80 -18.88
C ASP A 87 -2.13 24.97 -19.75
N LYS A 88 -3.10 24.72 -20.63
CA LYS A 88 -3.67 25.70 -21.56
C LYS A 88 -4.70 26.64 -20.91
N MET A 89 -5.06 26.43 -19.65
CA MET A 89 -5.97 27.34 -18.95
C MET A 89 -5.33 28.73 -18.83
N PRO A 90 -6.02 29.82 -19.26
CA PRO A 90 -5.49 31.17 -19.15
C PRO A 90 -5.36 31.60 -17.68
N ASP A 91 -6.36 31.25 -16.87
CA ASP A 91 -6.40 31.49 -15.43
C ASP A 91 -6.59 30.17 -14.67
N ARG A 92 -5.92 30.02 -13.53
CA ARG A 92 -6.04 28.84 -12.66
C ARG A 92 -6.30 29.27 -11.23
N ASN A 93 -7.25 28.61 -10.58
CA ASN A 93 -7.61 28.85 -9.19
C ASN A 93 -7.43 27.59 -8.36
N VAL A 94 -7.61 27.69 -7.03
CA VAL A 94 -7.46 26.55 -6.11
C VAL A 94 -8.24 25.31 -6.56
N VAL A 95 -9.41 25.47 -7.19
CA VAL A 95 -10.25 24.36 -7.65
C VAL A 95 -9.61 23.64 -8.83
N SER A 96 -9.10 24.36 -9.83
CA SER A 96 -8.44 23.74 -10.99
C SER A 96 -7.15 23.02 -10.59
N TRP A 97 -6.34 23.62 -9.71
CA TRP A 97 -5.14 22.98 -9.15
C TRP A 97 -5.49 21.70 -8.38
N THR A 98 -6.47 21.78 -7.49
CA THR A 98 -6.94 20.62 -6.71
C THR A 98 -7.48 19.51 -7.60
N ALA A 99 -8.22 19.84 -8.67
CA ALA A 99 -8.75 18.87 -9.62
C ALA A 99 -7.64 18.09 -10.31
N MET A 100 -6.58 18.77 -10.77
CA MET A 100 -5.45 18.13 -11.43
C MET A 100 -4.62 17.28 -10.47
N ILE A 101 -4.35 17.77 -9.25
CA ILE A 101 -3.67 16.99 -8.20
C ILE A 101 -4.47 15.73 -7.86
N THR A 102 -5.79 15.86 -7.69
CA THR A 102 -6.68 14.72 -7.43
C THR A 102 -6.66 13.71 -8.58
N GLY A 103 -6.63 14.19 -9.84
CA GLY A 103 -6.49 13.35 -11.02
C GLY A 103 -5.22 12.51 -10.99
N TYR A 104 -4.08 13.12 -10.68
CA TYR A 104 -2.81 12.41 -10.53
C TYR A 104 -2.86 11.35 -9.42
N VAL A 105 -3.38 11.70 -8.24
CA VAL A 105 -3.49 10.77 -7.11
C VAL A 105 -4.40 9.58 -7.44
N LYS A 106 -5.56 9.82 -8.06
CA LYS A 106 -6.47 8.74 -8.50
C LYS A 106 -5.82 7.78 -9.50
N GLN A 107 -4.98 8.30 -10.38
CA GLN A 107 -4.23 7.52 -11.36
C GLN A 107 -2.91 6.95 -10.82
N ARG A 108 -2.69 7.01 -9.49
CA ARG A 108 -1.50 6.51 -8.80
C ARG A 108 -0.18 7.16 -9.25
N ARG A 109 -0.26 8.35 -9.85
CA ARG A 109 0.86 9.19 -10.29
C ARG A 109 1.26 10.16 -9.18
N TYR A 110 1.64 9.59 -8.03
CA TYR A 110 1.80 10.35 -6.79
C TYR A 110 2.95 11.37 -6.87
N ASN A 111 4.05 11.03 -7.54
CA ASN A 111 5.20 11.93 -7.71
C ASN A 111 4.81 13.18 -8.50
N GLU A 112 4.08 13.02 -9.61
CA GLU A 112 3.58 14.13 -10.41
C GLU A 112 2.56 14.98 -9.63
N GLY A 113 1.71 14.33 -8.83
CA GLY A 113 0.78 15.02 -7.93
C GLY A 113 1.50 15.91 -6.90
N LEU A 114 2.56 15.40 -6.25
CA LEU A 114 3.36 16.16 -5.29
C LEU A 114 4.19 17.26 -5.96
N ALA A 115 4.73 17.01 -7.16
CA ALA A 115 5.44 18.03 -7.93
C ALA A 115 4.51 19.18 -8.33
N LEU A 116 3.26 18.87 -8.73
CA LEU A 116 2.27 19.89 -9.04
C LEU A 116 1.84 20.66 -7.78
N PHE A 117 1.69 19.99 -6.65
CA PHE A 117 1.45 20.66 -5.37
C PHE A 117 2.60 21.61 -4.99
N HIS A 118 3.85 21.21 -5.21
CA HIS A 118 4.98 22.10 -4.97
C HIS A 118 4.93 23.35 -5.87
N LYS A 119 4.55 23.20 -7.14
CA LYS A 119 4.35 24.33 -8.04
C LYS A 119 3.21 25.25 -7.56
N MET A 120 2.09 24.68 -7.08
CA MET A 120 0.98 25.43 -6.49
C MET A 120 1.44 26.30 -5.30
N GLN A 121 2.35 25.78 -4.47
CA GLN A 121 2.93 26.52 -3.34
C GLN A 121 3.80 27.69 -3.81
N ILE A 122 4.66 27.47 -4.82
CA ILE A 122 5.55 28.50 -5.39
C ILE A 122 4.71 29.64 -5.99
N GLU A 123 3.61 29.31 -6.68
CA GLU A 123 2.70 30.29 -7.27
C GLU A 123 1.80 31.00 -6.23
N GLY A 124 1.93 30.67 -4.94
CA GLY A 124 1.19 31.33 -3.86
C GLY A 124 -0.32 31.05 -3.89
N ILE A 125 -0.76 29.97 -4.54
CA ILE A 125 -2.18 29.60 -4.60
C ILE A 125 -2.61 29.06 -3.23
N GLU A 126 -3.74 29.57 -2.72
CA GLU A 126 -4.30 29.13 -1.45
C GLU A 126 -4.59 27.62 -1.46
N ILE A 127 -4.15 26.92 -0.41
CA ILE A 127 -4.31 25.48 -0.29
C ILE A 127 -5.60 25.20 0.46
N ASN A 128 -6.52 24.45 -0.15
CA ASN A 128 -7.75 24.03 0.51
C ASN A 128 -7.61 22.64 1.15
N GLU A 129 -8.60 22.27 1.95
CA GLU A 129 -8.66 20.98 2.63
C GLU A 129 -8.58 19.77 1.69
N PHE A 130 -9.26 19.82 0.54
CA PHE A 130 -9.25 18.74 -0.45
C PHE A 130 -7.85 18.54 -1.04
N THR A 131 -7.10 19.61 -1.27
CA THR A 131 -5.70 19.54 -1.67
C THR A 131 -4.89 18.79 -0.61
N LEU A 132 -5.05 19.16 0.68
CA LEU A 132 -4.32 18.54 1.79
C LEU A 132 -4.60 17.03 1.89
N VAL A 133 -5.85 16.60 1.77
CA VAL A 133 -6.23 15.17 1.79
C VAL A 133 -5.52 14.41 0.66
N ASN A 134 -5.53 14.93 -0.57
CA ASN A 134 -4.89 14.27 -1.71
C ASN A 134 -3.37 14.22 -1.57
N VAL A 135 -2.75 15.30 -1.08
CA VAL A 135 -1.31 15.36 -0.83
C VAL A 135 -0.91 14.38 0.28
N LEU A 136 -1.67 14.31 1.39
CA LEU A 136 -1.43 13.34 2.46
C LEU A 136 -1.55 11.90 1.95
N SER A 137 -2.56 11.61 1.13
CA SER A 137 -2.72 10.30 0.48
C SER A 137 -1.51 9.94 -0.41
N ALA A 138 -1.05 10.88 -1.23
CA ALA A 138 0.15 10.71 -2.05
C ALA A 138 1.40 10.45 -1.18
N CYS A 139 1.55 11.20 -0.08
CA CYS A 139 2.64 11.00 0.87
C CYS A 139 2.58 9.60 1.51
N ALA A 140 1.38 9.15 1.89
CA ALA A 140 1.16 7.84 2.49
C ALA A 140 1.56 6.70 1.53
N HIS A 141 1.23 6.83 0.24
CA HIS A 141 1.60 5.85 -0.78
C HIS A 141 3.09 5.82 -1.10
N LEU A 142 3.74 7.00 -1.15
CA LEU A 142 5.17 7.13 -1.43
C LEU A 142 6.06 6.94 -0.19
N GLY A 143 5.49 6.96 1.02
CA GLY A 143 6.27 7.06 2.25
C GLY A 143 6.93 8.42 2.46
N ALA A 144 6.45 9.49 1.78
CA ALA A 144 7.05 10.82 1.78
C ALA A 144 6.78 11.58 3.09
N PHE A 145 7.46 11.17 4.16
CA PHE A 145 7.23 11.63 5.52
C PHE A 145 7.47 13.14 5.70
N GLU A 146 8.54 13.71 5.16
CA GLU A 146 8.87 15.12 5.37
C GLU A 146 7.80 16.04 4.74
N MET A 147 7.26 15.67 3.57
CA MET A 147 6.13 16.39 2.96
C MET A 147 4.85 16.25 3.80
N GLY A 148 4.52 15.04 4.28
CA GLY A 148 3.38 14.83 5.16
C GLY A 148 3.48 15.60 6.49
N LYS A 149 4.70 15.69 7.05
CA LYS A 149 5.01 16.49 8.24
C LYS A 149 4.87 17.99 7.97
N TRP A 150 5.31 18.45 6.80
CA TRP A 150 5.09 19.84 6.38
C TRP A 150 3.58 20.14 6.32
N VAL A 151 2.78 19.25 5.73
CA VAL A 151 1.32 19.39 5.65
C VAL A 151 0.70 19.47 7.05
N HIS A 152 1.08 18.60 7.98
CA HIS A 152 0.61 18.68 9.36
C HIS A 152 0.99 20.02 10.02
N GLY A 153 2.22 20.50 9.79
CA GLY A 153 2.65 21.81 10.25
C GLY A 153 1.86 22.96 9.63
N TYR A 154 1.44 22.84 8.35
CA TYR A 154 0.57 23.80 7.68
C TYR A 154 -0.84 23.82 8.31
N ILE A 155 -1.43 22.65 8.57
CA ILE A 155 -2.73 22.51 9.23
C ILE A 155 -2.74 23.25 10.57
N ASN A 156 -1.71 23.01 11.40
CA ASN A 156 -1.61 23.62 12.73
C ASN A 156 -1.39 25.15 12.67
N ARG A 157 -0.48 25.62 11.80
CA ARG A 157 -0.17 27.05 11.69
C ARG A 157 -1.35 27.88 11.17
N ASN A 158 -2.11 27.33 10.23
CA ASN A 158 -3.27 28.01 9.63
C ASN A 158 -4.59 27.68 10.36
N ARG A 159 -4.54 26.93 11.47
CA ARG A 159 -5.72 26.51 12.25
C ARG A 159 -6.79 25.85 11.38
N VAL A 160 -6.38 25.05 10.40
CA VAL A 160 -7.29 24.29 9.55
C VAL A 160 -8.03 23.28 10.41
N PHE A 161 -9.36 23.29 10.34
CA PHE A 161 -10.19 22.34 11.08
C PHE A 161 -9.91 20.91 10.60
N LEU A 162 -9.50 20.03 11.51
CA LEU A 162 -9.31 18.61 11.24
C LEU A 162 -10.66 17.91 11.18
N ASN A 163 -11.36 18.00 10.05
CA ASN A 163 -12.56 17.23 9.84
C ASN A 163 -12.23 15.71 9.77
N PRO A 164 -13.24 14.83 9.86
CA PRO A 164 -13.01 13.39 9.86
C PRO A 164 -12.19 12.86 8.67
N THR A 165 -12.35 13.43 7.47
CA THR A 165 -11.63 13.02 6.27
C THR A 165 -10.16 13.42 6.33
N LEU A 166 -9.88 14.67 6.68
CA LEU A 166 -8.52 15.19 6.81
C LEU A 166 -7.77 14.50 7.95
N ALA A 167 -8.43 14.27 9.09
CA ALA A 167 -7.89 13.53 10.22
C ALA A 167 -7.53 12.08 9.83
N THR A 168 -8.44 11.39 9.13
CA THR A 168 -8.19 10.02 8.62
C THR A 168 -6.97 9.98 7.71
N ALA A 169 -6.88 10.91 6.74
CA ALA A 169 -5.75 10.98 5.81
C ALA A 169 -4.42 11.28 6.52
N LEU A 170 -4.43 12.12 7.55
CA LEU A 170 -3.24 12.45 8.33
C LEU A 170 -2.76 11.26 9.18
N ILE A 171 -3.69 10.53 9.81
CA ILE A 171 -3.40 9.30 10.56
C ILE A 171 -2.82 8.23 9.63
N ASP A 172 -3.49 7.96 8.49
CA ASP A 172 -3.05 6.98 7.49
C ASP A 172 -1.65 7.31 6.94
N MET A 173 -1.38 8.59 6.68
CA MET A 173 -0.06 9.06 6.25
C MET A 173 1.02 8.72 7.29
N TYR A 174 0.79 9.02 8.58
CA TYR A 174 1.79 8.72 9.60
C TYR A 174 2.05 7.23 9.77
N PHE A 175 1.01 6.39 9.77
CA PHE A 175 1.19 4.93 9.80
C PHE A 175 1.96 4.43 8.58
N LYS A 176 1.55 4.78 7.36
CA LYS A 176 2.24 4.32 6.14
C LYS A 176 3.63 4.92 5.92
N CYS A 177 4.00 5.95 6.68
CA CYS A 177 5.37 6.48 6.77
C CYS A 177 6.20 5.87 7.91
N GLY A 178 5.65 4.95 8.72
CA GLY A 178 6.38 4.29 9.80
C GLY A 178 6.39 5.02 11.14
N TYR A 179 5.51 6.01 11.36
CA TYR A 179 5.48 6.84 12.58
C TYR A 179 4.23 6.60 13.43
N VAL A 180 4.18 5.45 14.07
CA VAL A 180 3.05 4.97 14.90
C VAL A 180 2.70 5.93 16.03
N ASP A 181 3.71 6.45 16.75
CA ASP A 181 3.48 7.37 17.86
C ASP A 181 2.80 8.66 17.40
N LYS A 182 3.19 9.19 16.24
CA LYS A 182 2.60 10.42 15.69
C LYS A 182 1.18 10.20 15.21
N ALA A 183 0.92 9.05 14.59
CA ALA A 183 -0.44 8.67 14.18
C ALA A 183 -1.36 8.56 15.40
N SER A 184 -0.90 7.88 16.46
CA SER A 184 -1.64 7.72 17.72
C SER A 184 -1.87 9.05 18.41
N GLN A 185 -0.88 9.94 18.46
CA GLN A 185 -1.05 11.30 19.00
C GLN A 185 -2.10 12.13 18.26
N VAL A 186 -2.16 12.03 16.92
CA VAL A 186 -3.21 12.70 16.14
C VAL A 186 -4.57 12.13 16.50
N PHE A 187 -4.69 10.81 16.55
CA PHE A 187 -5.95 10.12 16.89
C PHE A 187 -6.45 10.41 18.31
N ASP A 188 -5.55 10.42 19.29
CA ASP A 188 -5.89 10.64 20.70
C ASP A 188 -6.34 12.08 20.96
N LYS A 189 -5.88 13.04 20.15
CA LYS A 189 -6.30 14.46 20.21
C LYS A 189 -7.66 14.75 19.58
N LEU A 190 -8.26 13.81 18.84
CA LEU A 190 -9.58 14.00 18.23
C LEU A 190 -10.67 14.00 19.31
N THR A 191 -11.51 15.02 19.30
CA THR A 191 -12.68 15.12 20.18
C THR A 191 -13.79 14.18 19.74
N GLU A 192 -14.02 14.09 18.43
CA GLU A 192 -14.97 13.18 17.79
C GLU A 192 -14.24 12.26 16.82
N ARG A 193 -14.51 10.96 16.94
CA ARG A 193 -13.85 9.92 16.14
C ARG A 193 -14.88 9.28 15.23
N SER A 194 -14.66 9.37 13.93
CA SER A 194 -15.46 8.69 12.92
C SER A 194 -15.03 7.23 12.77
N VAL A 195 -15.90 6.40 12.21
CA VAL A 195 -15.58 5.01 11.81
C VAL A 195 -14.28 4.96 10.99
N CYS A 196 -14.07 5.91 10.07
CA CYS A 196 -12.85 6.00 9.27
C CYS A 196 -11.58 6.21 10.12
N THR A 197 -11.62 7.11 11.12
CA THR A 197 -10.46 7.35 12.00
C THR A 197 -10.13 6.14 12.88
N TRP A 198 -11.15 5.41 13.36
CA TRP A 198 -10.98 4.14 14.06
C TRP A 198 -10.35 3.09 13.14
N ASN A 199 -10.89 2.92 11.93
CA ASN A 199 -10.41 1.95 10.95
C ASN A 199 -8.96 2.22 10.53
N SER A 200 -8.59 3.47 10.26
CA SER A 200 -7.21 3.84 9.96
C SER A 200 -6.26 3.55 11.12
N THR A 201 -6.70 3.72 12.36
CA THR A 201 -5.88 3.45 13.54
C THR A 201 -5.73 1.96 13.81
N ILE A 202 -6.82 1.20 13.77
CA ILE A 202 -6.80 -0.27 13.95
C ILE A 202 -5.97 -0.93 12.85
N GLY A 203 -6.22 -0.58 11.59
CA GLY A 203 -5.46 -1.11 10.45
C GLY A 203 -4.00 -0.67 10.45
N GLY A 204 -3.72 0.57 10.86
CA GLY A 204 -2.36 1.07 11.07
C GLY A 204 -1.61 0.25 12.11
N LEU A 205 -2.13 0.12 13.32
CA LEU A 205 -1.51 -0.69 14.39
C LEU A 205 -1.28 -2.15 13.95
N ALA A 206 -2.25 -2.75 13.24
CA ALA A 206 -2.12 -4.08 12.66
C ALA A 206 -0.96 -4.20 11.66
N MET A 207 -0.72 -3.18 10.84
CA MET A 207 0.37 -3.18 9.85
C MET A 207 1.76 -3.07 10.49
N HIS A 208 1.85 -2.63 11.74
CA HIS A 208 3.10 -2.48 12.47
C HIS A 208 3.36 -3.60 13.50
N GLY A 209 2.51 -4.63 13.53
CA GLY A 209 2.63 -5.75 14.47
C GLY A 209 2.08 -5.47 15.88
N TYR A 210 1.39 -4.35 16.10
CA TYR A 210 0.79 -3.99 17.39
C TYR A 210 -0.63 -4.55 17.52
N GLY A 211 -0.79 -5.87 17.34
CA GLY A 211 -2.12 -6.51 17.27
C GLY A 211 -2.96 -6.35 18.54
N GLU A 212 -2.36 -6.44 19.73
CA GLU A 212 -3.08 -6.24 20.99
C GLU A 212 -3.60 -4.81 21.12
N GLU A 213 -2.80 -3.81 20.74
CA GLU A 213 -3.21 -2.41 20.77
C GLU A 213 -4.33 -2.15 19.77
N ALA A 214 -4.27 -2.78 18.58
CA ALA A 214 -5.34 -2.70 17.59
C ALA A 214 -6.67 -3.25 18.13
N LEU A 215 -6.64 -4.39 18.85
CA LEU A 215 -7.82 -4.96 19.49
C LEU A 215 -8.34 -4.11 20.65
N GLU A 216 -7.45 -3.46 21.40
CA GLU A 216 -7.85 -2.51 22.43
C GLU A 216 -8.52 -1.26 21.81
N ARG A 217 -8.01 -0.74 20.69
CA ARG A 217 -8.70 0.33 19.93
C ARG A 217 -10.06 -0.12 19.40
N PHE A 218 -10.18 -1.36 18.94
CA PHE A 218 -11.47 -1.94 18.54
C PHE A 218 -12.46 -2.02 19.72
N LYS A 219 -11.99 -2.42 20.90
CA LYS A 219 -12.80 -2.41 22.12
C LYS A 219 -13.25 -1.00 22.49
N GLN A 220 -12.35 0.00 22.42
CA GLN A 220 -12.68 1.40 22.66
C GLN A 220 -13.72 1.94 21.67
N MET A 221 -13.61 1.59 20.38
CA MET A 221 -14.61 1.92 19.35
C MET A 221 -16.01 1.40 19.71
N ARG A 222 -16.09 0.16 20.20
CA ARG A 222 -17.37 -0.44 20.64
C ARG A 222 -17.92 0.27 21.86
N MET A 223 -17.07 0.58 22.85
CA MET A 223 -17.47 1.30 24.06
C MET A 223 -17.93 2.74 23.78
N SER A 224 -17.41 3.40 22.73
CA SER A 224 -17.86 4.71 22.31
C SER A 224 -19.19 4.69 21.54
N GLY A 225 -19.81 3.53 21.35
CA GLY A 225 -21.05 3.37 20.60
C GLY A 225 -20.88 3.49 19.08
N THR A 226 -19.65 3.59 18.58
CA THR A 226 -19.38 3.63 17.15
C THR A 226 -19.50 2.23 16.56
N LYS A 227 -20.43 2.04 15.62
CA LYS A 227 -20.69 0.72 15.02
C LYS A 227 -19.51 0.30 14.11
N PRO A 228 -18.90 -0.86 14.35
CA PRO A 228 -17.97 -1.47 13.41
C PRO A 228 -18.58 -1.69 12.03
N ASP A 229 -17.77 -1.54 10.99
CA ASP A 229 -18.14 -1.86 9.61
C ASP A 229 -17.22 -2.96 9.04
N HIS A 230 -17.43 -3.31 7.77
CA HIS A 230 -16.62 -4.30 7.06
C HIS A 230 -15.12 -3.92 7.01
N ILE A 231 -14.77 -2.63 7.03
CA ILE A 231 -13.36 -2.21 7.04
C ILE A 231 -12.77 -2.41 8.44
N THR A 232 -13.55 -2.19 9.50
CA THR A 232 -13.14 -2.48 10.88
C THR A 232 -12.72 -3.93 11.05
N PHE A 233 -13.52 -4.87 10.55
CA PHE A 233 -13.21 -6.30 10.67
C PHE A 233 -12.01 -6.74 9.83
N ILE A 234 -11.75 -6.11 8.67
CA ILE A 234 -10.49 -6.34 7.94
C ILE A 234 -9.30 -5.93 8.83
N GLY A 235 -9.34 -4.76 9.46
CA GLY A 235 -8.29 -4.28 10.36
C GLY A 235 -8.06 -5.19 11.57
N VAL A 236 -9.14 -5.61 12.24
CA VAL A 236 -9.10 -6.52 13.39
C VAL A 236 -8.57 -7.91 13.02
N LEU A 237 -9.04 -8.48 11.90
CA LEU A 237 -8.54 -9.77 11.43
C LEU A 237 -7.06 -9.68 11.07
N SER A 238 -6.64 -8.59 10.41
CA SER A 238 -5.24 -8.34 10.07
C SER A 238 -4.37 -8.22 11.33
N ALA A 239 -4.87 -7.59 12.39
CA ALA A 239 -4.19 -7.53 13.69
C ALA A 239 -3.99 -8.93 14.29
N CYS A 240 -5.01 -9.79 14.23
CA CYS A 240 -4.90 -11.18 14.67
C CYS A 240 -3.91 -11.96 13.80
N THR A 241 -3.95 -11.80 12.48
CA THR A 241 -3.06 -12.45 11.51
C THR A 241 -1.60 -12.08 11.73
N HIS A 242 -1.29 -10.83 12.05
CA HIS A 242 0.09 -10.37 12.23
C HIS A 242 0.61 -10.50 13.66
N SER A 243 -0.18 -11.07 14.56
CA SER A 243 0.22 -11.32 15.94
C SER A 243 -0.12 -12.74 16.42
N GLY A 244 -0.55 -13.63 15.52
CA GLY A 244 -0.81 -15.04 15.79
C GLY A 244 -1.97 -15.32 16.74
N MET A 245 -2.94 -14.42 16.82
CA MET A 245 -4.08 -14.55 17.75
C MET A 245 -5.21 -15.35 17.10
N VAL A 246 -4.99 -16.65 16.88
CA VAL A 246 -5.91 -17.54 16.15
C VAL A 246 -7.32 -17.50 16.76
N GLU A 247 -7.45 -17.73 18.07
CA GLU A 247 -8.75 -17.79 18.74
C GLU A 247 -9.50 -16.45 18.71
N LYS A 248 -8.80 -15.33 18.96
CA LYS A 248 -9.42 -13.99 18.84
C LYS A 248 -9.85 -13.71 17.39
N GLY A 249 -9.05 -14.14 16.41
CA GLY A 249 -9.38 -14.03 15.00
C GLY A 249 -10.62 -14.82 14.61
N ARG A 250 -10.79 -16.05 15.11
CA ARG A 250 -12.01 -16.85 14.95
C ARG A 250 -13.21 -16.15 15.54
N GLU A 251 -13.10 -15.70 16.79
CA GLU A 251 -14.17 -14.98 17.48
C GLU A 251 -14.60 -13.75 16.67
N CYS A 252 -13.64 -12.94 16.23
CA CYS A 252 -13.91 -11.74 15.43
C CYS A 252 -14.57 -12.09 14.10
N PHE A 253 -14.06 -13.10 13.38
CA PHE A 253 -14.59 -13.52 12.08
C PHE A 253 -16.07 -13.93 12.16
N TYR A 254 -16.43 -14.78 13.13
CA TYR A 254 -17.82 -15.22 13.29
C TYR A 254 -18.72 -14.17 13.93
N SER A 255 -18.21 -13.34 14.83
CA SER A 255 -18.97 -12.24 15.44
C SER A 255 -19.44 -11.22 14.41
N MET A 256 -18.69 -11.02 13.32
CA MET A 256 -19.03 -10.08 12.25
C MET A 256 -20.42 -10.33 11.66
N THR A 257 -20.74 -11.60 11.35
CA THR A 257 -22.06 -11.99 10.87
C THR A 257 -23.07 -12.06 12.02
N ARG A 258 -22.71 -12.75 13.11
CA ARG A 258 -23.62 -13.04 14.22
C ARG A 258 -24.11 -11.80 14.95
N ASP A 259 -23.21 -10.88 15.26
CA ASP A 259 -23.46 -9.76 16.18
C ASP A 259 -23.65 -8.43 15.43
N TYR A 260 -23.14 -8.30 14.19
CA TYR A 260 -23.20 -7.07 13.41
C TYR A 260 -23.94 -7.20 12.06
N GLY A 261 -24.33 -8.41 11.65
CA GLY A 261 -25.01 -8.64 10.37
C GLY A 261 -24.15 -8.30 9.15
N ILE A 262 -22.82 -8.36 9.28
CA ILE A 262 -21.88 -8.06 8.20
C ILE A 262 -21.47 -9.38 7.54
N GLU A 263 -21.77 -9.52 6.25
CA GLU A 263 -21.38 -10.71 5.48
C GLU A 263 -19.89 -10.66 5.09
N PRO A 264 -19.14 -11.78 5.24
CA PRO A 264 -17.74 -11.83 4.86
C PRO A 264 -17.54 -11.69 3.34
N ASN A 265 -16.94 -10.56 2.92
CA ASN A 265 -16.37 -10.42 1.58
C ASN A 265 -14.99 -11.14 1.43
N ILE A 266 -14.46 -11.14 0.19
CA ILE A 266 -13.18 -11.78 -0.18
C ILE A 266 -11.97 -11.34 0.67
N LYS A 267 -11.95 -10.10 1.18
CA LYS A 267 -10.84 -9.59 2.00
C LYS A 267 -10.88 -10.15 3.42
N HIS A 268 -12.07 -10.34 4.00
CA HIS A 268 -12.20 -10.99 5.31
C HIS A 268 -11.72 -12.45 5.24
N TYR A 269 -12.16 -13.19 4.21
CA TYR A 269 -11.66 -14.55 3.98
C TYR A 269 -10.14 -14.58 3.76
N GLY A 270 -9.60 -13.64 3.00
CA GLY A 270 -8.15 -13.52 2.82
C GLY A 270 -7.39 -13.38 4.14
N CYS A 271 -7.84 -12.49 5.03
CA CYS A 271 -7.19 -12.32 6.35
C CYS A 271 -7.33 -13.58 7.22
N PHE A 272 -8.49 -14.23 7.19
CA PHE A 272 -8.78 -15.40 8.02
C PHE A 272 -8.03 -16.65 7.55
N VAL A 273 -7.97 -16.88 6.23
CA VAL A 273 -7.15 -17.93 5.61
C VAL A 273 -5.66 -17.70 5.88
N ASP A 274 -5.18 -16.45 5.81
CA ASP A 274 -3.79 -16.12 6.16
C ASP A 274 -3.50 -16.45 7.64
N LEU A 275 -4.40 -16.09 8.55
CA LEU A 275 -4.28 -16.41 9.98
C LEU A 275 -4.18 -17.92 10.22
N LEU A 276 -5.12 -18.70 9.67
CA LEU A 276 -5.14 -20.16 9.82
C LEU A 276 -3.91 -20.81 9.17
N GLY A 277 -3.55 -20.34 7.97
CA GLY A 277 -2.40 -20.84 7.21
C GLY A 277 -1.08 -20.61 7.94
N ARG A 278 -0.84 -19.41 8.49
CA ARG A 278 0.34 -19.12 9.30
C ARG A 278 0.41 -19.98 10.56
N ALA A 279 -0.73 -20.24 11.20
CA ALA A 279 -0.83 -21.09 12.38
C ALA A 279 -0.70 -22.60 12.08
N GLY A 280 -0.69 -23.01 10.81
CA GLY A 280 -0.56 -24.41 10.41
C GLY A 280 -1.89 -25.17 10.31
N HIS A 281 -3.02 -24.49 10.46
CA HIS A 281 -4.36 -25.07 10.26
C HIS A 281 -4.72 -25.14 8.76
N LEU A 282 -3.88 -25.82 7.96
CA LEU A 282 -3.98 -25.83 6.50
C LEU A 282 -5.27 -26.46 5.98
N GLU A 283 -5.66 -27.60 6.53
CA GLU A 283 -6.90 -28.28 6.13
C GLU A 283 -8.13 -27.42 6.40
N GLU A 284 -8.15 -26.77 7.56
CA GLU A 284 -9.24 -25.86 7.88
C GLU A 284 -9.26 -24.64 6.96
N ALA A 285 -8.10 -24.03 6.70
CA ALA A 285 -7.98 -22.92 5.76
C ALA A 285 -8.51 -23.30 4.37
N TYR A 286 -8.21 -24.52 3.91
CA TYR A 286 -8.71 -25.06 2.64
C TYR A 286 -10.23 -25.30 2.66
N GLU A 287 -10.76 -25.88 3.73
CA GLU A 287 -12.21 -26.09 3.87
C GLU A 287 -12.99 -24.78 3.94
N ILE A 288 -12.45 -23.74 4.59
CA ILE A 288 -13.04 -22.38 4.54
C ILE A 288 -13.07 -21.84 3.11
N MET A 289 -11.99 -22.03 2.34
CA MET A 289 -11.91 -21.61 0.94
C MET A 289 -12.87 -22.36 0.01
N LYS A 290 -13.16 -23.64 0.30
CA LYS A 290 -14.15 -24.42 -0.45
C LYS A 290 -15.58 -24.02 -0.16
N ASN A 291 -15.88 -23.76 1.11
CA ASN A 291 -17.25 -23.55 1.60
C ASN A 291 -17.68 -22.08 1.58
N MET A 292 -16.79 -21.15 1.26
CA MET A 292 -17.15 -19.73 1.14
C MET A 292 -18.13 -19.49 -0.03
N PRO A 293 -19.09 -18.54 0.11
CA PRO A 293 -20.13 -18.29 -0.88
C PRO A 293 -19.64 -17.54 -2.12
N ILE A 294 -18.34 -17.23 -2.19
CA ILE A 294 -17.71 -16.43 -3.25
C ILE A 294 -16.52 -17.22 -3.80
N LYS A 295 -16.31 -17.22 -5.12
CA LYS A 295 -15.15 -17.92 -5.71
C LYS A 295 -13.83 -17.34 -5.17
N PRO A 296 -12.89 -18.18 -4.68
CA PRO A 296 -11.57 -17.70 -4.26
C PRO A 296 -10.79 -17.07 -5.43
N ASN A 297 -10.10 -15.97 -5.15
CA ASN A 297 -9.26 -15.28 -6.13
C ASN A 297 -7.77 -15.69 -6.00
N GLY A 298 -6.92 -15.18 -6.88
CA GLY A 298 -5.48 -15.50 -6.87
C GLY A 298 -4.78 -15.17 -5.55
N VAL A 299 -5.20 -14.09 -4.87
CA VAL A 299 -4.64 -13.70 -3.56
C VAL A 299 -4.89 -14.78 -2.49
N LEU A 300 -6.10 -15.36 -2.41
CA LEU A 300 -6.40 -16.42 -1.43
C LEU A 300 -5.60 -17.69 -1.72
N TRP A 301 -5.54 -18.13 -2.97
CA TRP A 301 -4.74 -19.31 -3.34
C TRP A 301 -3.24 -19.08 -3.12
N GLY A 302 -2.73 -17.89 -3.43
CA GLY A 302 -1.34 -17.52 -3.14
C GLY A 302 -1.04 -17.49 -1.64
N THR A 303 -2.01 -17.07 -0.82
CA THR A 303 -1.92 -17.12 0.65
C THR A 303 -1.82 -18.56 1.14
N LEU A 304 -2.68 -19.45 0.64
CA LEU A 304 -2.64 -20.88 0.98
C LEU A 304 -1.33 -21.53 0.52
N LEU A 305 -0.86 -21.24 -0.71
CA LEU A 305 0.41 -21.73 -1.24
C LEU A 305 1.59 -21.30 -0.34
N ASN A 306 1.60 -20.04 0.11
CA ASN A 306 2.62 -19.56 1.03
C ASN A 306 2.58 -20.28 2.40
N ALA A 307 1.38 -20.55 2.92
CA ALA A 307 1.22 -21.34 4.14
C ALA A 307 1.73 -22.78 3.96
N CYS A 308 1.40 -23.42 2.84
CA CYS A 308 1.92 -24.73 2.47
C CYS A 308 3.45 -24.75 2.37
N SER A 309 4.06 -23.67 1.86
CA SER A 309 5.51 -23.51 1.83
C SER A 309 6.13 -23.47 3.22
N THR A 310 5.47 -22.78 4.15
CA THR A 310 5.94 -22.63 5.54
C THR A 310 5.87 -23.96 6.30
N HIS A 311 4.82 -24.73 6.08
CA HIS A 311 4.56 -25.99 6.81
C HIS A 311 4.95 -27.25 6.04
N GLY A 312 5.45 -27.11 4.80
CA GLY A 312 5.95 -28.21 3.98
C GLY A 312 4.89 -29.19 3.47
N ASN A 313 3.65 -28.73 3.27
CA ASN A 313 2.55 -29.53 2.70
C ASN A 313 2.58 -29.41 1.15
N VAL A 314 3.09 -30.43 0.48
CA VAL A 314 3.26 -30.42 -0.98
C VAL A 314 1.94 -30.64 -1.71
N GLU A 315 1.10 -31.55 -1.20
CA GLU A 315 -0.16 -31.95 -1.85
C GLU A 315 -1.11 -30.75 -1.97
N LEU A 316 -1.30 -30.01 -0.87
CA LEU A 316 -2.15 -28.83 -0.89
C LEU A 316 -1.51 -27.66 -1.68
N ALA A 317 -0.18 -27.59 -1.74
CA ALA A 317 0.51 -26.62 -2.58
C ALA A 317 0.27 -26.87 -4.08
N GLU A 318 0.26 -28.13 -4.52
CA GLU A 318 -0.03 -28.50 -5.91
C GLU A 318 -1.47 -28.10 -6.29
N ILE A 319 -2.45 -28.40 -5.42
CA ILE A 319 -3.83 -27.96 -5.60
C ILE A 319 -3.93 -26.43 -5.74
N ALA A 320 -3.28 -25.69 -4.84
CA ALA A 320 -3.28 -24.23 -4.90
C ALA A 320 -2.60 -23.72 -6.19
N MET A 321 -1.52 -24.36 -6.62
CA MET A 321 -0.78 -23.98 -7.81
C MET A 321 -1.59 -24.19 -9.10
N GLU A 322 -2.35 -25.29 -9.21
CA GLU A 322 -3.25 -25.53 -10.34
C GLU A 322 -4.24 -24.38 -10.53
N GLN A 323 -4.84 -23.90 -9.44
CA GLN A 323 -5.76 -22.77 -9.48
C GLN A 323 -5.04 -21.45 -9.84
N LEU A 324 -3.81 -21.26 -9.38
CA LEU A 324 -3.02 -20.05 -9.65
C LEU A 324 -2.53 -19.97 -11.10
N ILE A 325 -2.29 -21.10 -11.76
CA ILE A 325 -1.93 -21.11 -13.19
C ILE A 325 -3.07 -20.54 -14.04
N GLU A 326 -4.33 -20.81 -13.67
CA GLU A 326 -5.49 -20.26 -14.37
C GLU A 326 -5.74 -18.79 -14.03
N LEU A 327 -5.62 -18.42 -12.75
CA LEU A 327 -5.99 -17.09 -12.26
C LEU A 327 -4.91 -16.03 -12.48
N GLU A 328 -3.63 -16.39 -12.32
CA GLU A 328 -2.49 -15.48 -12.35
C GLU A 328 -1.29 -16.10 -13.10
N PRO A 329 -1.44 -16.45 -14.40
CA PRO A 329 -0.45 -17.22 -15.14
C PRO A 329 0.94 -16.58 -15.24
N PHE A 330 1.06 -15.27 -15.03
CA PHE A 330 2.31 -14.51 -15.15
C PHE A 330 2.87 -14.01 -13.81
N ASN A 331 2.28 -14.43 -12.68
CA ASN A 331 2.79 -14.06 -11.35
C ASN A 331 4.02 -14.92 -11.00
N ASP A 332 5.22 -14.35 -11.16
CA ASP A 332 6.50 -15.01 -10.90
C ASP A 332 6.63 -15.54 -9.46
N GLY A 333 6.03 -14.84 -8.49
CA GLY A 333 6.08 -15.20 -7.08
C GLY A 333 5.50 -16.58 -6.78
N ASN A 334 4.38 -16.95 -7.42
CA ASN A 334 3.71 -18.23 -7.20
C ASN A 334 4.60 -19.40 -7.65
N TYR A 335 5.20 -19.30 -8.83
CA TYR A 335 6.12 -20.31 -9.36
C TYR A 335 7.40 -20.41 -8.54
N VAL A 336 7.93 -19.29 -8.05
CA VAL A 336 9.11 -19.27 -7.17
C VAL A 336 8.80 -19.97 -5.84
N ILE A 337 7.62 -19.72 -5.24
CA ILE A 337 7.21 -20.41 -4.01
C ILE A 337 7.07 -21.91 -4.27
N MET A 338 6.40 -22.32 -5.35
CA MET A 338 6.25 -23.74 -5.67
C MET A 338 7.59 -24.43 -5.94
N SER A 339 8.49 -23.78 -6.69
CA SER A 339 9.85 -24.25 -6.91
C SER A 339 10.62 -24.42 -5.59
N ASN A 340 10.44 -23.49 -4.65
CA ASN A 340 11.04 -23.57 -3.33
C ASN A 340 10.48 -24.75 -2.50
N ILE A 341 9.17 -25.03 -2.58
CA ILE A 341 8.54 -26.19 -1.93
C ILE A 341 9.17 -27.49 -2.43
N TYR A 342 9.30 -27.65 -3.75
CA TYR A 342 9.94 -28.83 -4.35
C TYR A 342 11.40 -28.96 -3.94
N ALA A 343 12.16 -27.86 -3.94
CA ALA A 343 13.56 -27.85 -3.52
C ALA A 343 13.72 -28.27 -2.05
N ALA A 344 12.86 -27.78 -1.16
CA ALA A 344 12.89 -28.15 0.26
C ALA A 344 12.60 -29.64 0.52
N LYS A 345 11.95 -30.33 -0.41
CA LYS A 345 11.68 -31.78 -0.38
C LYS A 345 12.65 -32.61 -1.23
N GLY A 346 13.68 -31.98 -1.81
CA GLY A 346 14.67 -32.65 -2.66
C GLY A 346 14.13 -33.09 -4.03
N GLN A 347 12.96 -32.60 -4.46
CA GLN A 347 12.35 -32.93 -5.75
C GLN A 347 12.92 -32.08 -6.89
N TRP A 348 14.22 -32.24 -7.18
CA TRP A 348 14.95 -31.39 -8.13
C TRP A 348 14.44 -31.48 -9.57
N GLU A 349 13.87 -32.62 -9.98
CA GLU A 349 13.23 -32.75 -11.30
C GLU A 349 12.05 -31.78 -11.46
N ASN A 350 11.21 -31.65 -10.43
CA ASN A 350 10.10 -30.72 -10.40
C ASN A 350 10.57 -29.26 -10.35
N VAL A 351 11.69 -28.97 -9.66
CA VAL A 351 12.34 -27.64 -9.68
C VAL A 351 12.76 -27.26 -11.11
N VAL A 352 13.44 -28.17 -11.82
CA VAL A 352 13.87 -27.95 -13.20
C VAL A 352 12.66 -27.76 -14.13
N ARG A 353 11.62 -28.60 -13.98
CA ARG A 353 10.38 -28.47 -14.74
C ARG A 353 9.72 -27.11 -14.53
N MET A 354 9.65 -26.63 -13.29
CA MET A 354 9.09 -25.33 -12.95
C MET A 354 9.88 -24.18 -13.57
N ARG A 355 11.22 -24.23 -13.49
CA ARG A 355 12.08 -23.21 -14.11
C ARG A 355 11.95 -23.18 -15.62
N ARG A 356 11.87 -24.36 -16.27
CA ARG A 356 11.63 -24.45 -17.72
C ARG A 356 10.28 -23.82 -18.09
N PHE A 357 9.23 -24.15 -17.34
CA PHE A 357 7.91 -23.56 -17.54
C PHE A 357 7.90 -22.03 -17.45
N MET A 358 8.61 -21.46 -16.45
CA MET A 358 8.77 -20.00 -16.34
C MET A 358 9.49 -19.41 -17.55
N ASN A 359 10.60 -20.03 -17.98
CA ASN A 359 11.40 -19.56 -19.12
C ASN A 359 10.61 -19.62 -20.43
N ASP A 360 9.91 -20.72 -20.70
CA ASP A 360 9.13 -20.92 -21.92
C ASP A 360 7.99 -19.89 -22.08
N ARG A 361 7.52 -19.32 -20.97
CA ARG A 361 6.49 -18.27 -20.92
C ARG A 361 7.04 -16.85 -20.71
N GLY A 362 8.36 -16.68 -20.67
CA GLY A 362 9.01 -15.38 -20.45
C GLY A 362 8.78 -14.79 -19.06
N ILE A 363 8.49 -15.61 -18.06
CA ILE A 363 8.24 -15.18 -16.68
C ILE A 363 9.59 -14.95 -15.99
N LEU A 364 9.90 -13.70 -15.67
CA LEU A 364 11.15 -13.32 -15.01
C LEU A 364 10.93 -13.17 -13.50
N LYS A 365 11.85 -13.75 -12.72
CA LYS A 365 11.86 -13.59 -11.26
C LYS A 365 12.19 -12.14 -10.89
N THR A 366 11.34 -11.53 -10.09
CA THR A 366 11.57 -10.20 -9.52
C THR A 366 12.76 -10.24 -8.53
N PRO A 367 13.82 -9.45 -8.74
CA PRO A 367 14.95 -9.39 -7.80
C PRO A 367 14.55 -8.71 -6.49
N GLY A 368 15.16 -9.16 -5.38
CA GLY A 368 14.98 -8.54 -4.08
C GLY A 368 15.77 -7.23 -3.97
N CYS A 369 15.08 -6.11 -3.90
CA CYS A 369 15.63 -4.77 -3.74
C CYS A 369 15.23 -4.18 -2.39
N SER A 370 16.19 -3.56 -1.70
CA SER A 370 15.95 -2.78 -0.49
C SER A 370 16.39 -1.35 -0.71
N SER A 371 15.62 -0.38 -0.22
CA SER A 371 15.94 1.03 -0.32
C SER A 371 15.92 1.72 1.04
N ILE A 372 16.70 2.80 1.16
CA ILE A 372 16.83 3.63 2.36
C ILE A 372 16.96 5.09 1.93
N GLU A 373 16.30 5.99 2.64
CA GLU A 373 16.42 7.42 2.44
C GLU A 373 17.43 8.01 3.43
N VAL A 374 18.47 8.67 2.91
CA VAL A 374 19.45 9.42 3.72
C VAL A 374 19.69 10.77 3.06
N ASN A 375 19.63 11.85 3.84
CA ASN A 375 19.80 13.22 3.33
C ASN A 375 18.86 13.56 2.15
N ASN A 376 17.61 13.10 2.20
CA ASN A 376 16.59 13.24 1.14
C ASN A 376 16.95 12.59 -0.21
N VAL A 377 17.89 11.65 -0.21
CA VAL A 377 18.24 10.83 -1.38
C VAL A 377 17.88 9.38 -1.09
N ILE A 378 17.17 8.75 -2.03
CA ILE A 378 16.83 7.33 -1.96
C ILE A 378 18.00 6.54 -2.55
N HIS A 379 18.54 5.63 -1.75
CA HIS A 379 19.59 4.70 -2.14
C HIS A 379 19.00 3.30 -2.26
N GLU A 380 19.16 2.67 -3.42
CA GLU A 380 18.66 1.33 -3.71
C GLU A 380 19.79 0.31 -3.72
N PHE A 381 19.51 -0.87 -3.17
CA PHE A 381 20.45 -1.97 -3.04
C PHE A 381 19.86 -3.24 -3.62
N VAL A 382 20.59 -3.85 -4.56
CA VAL A 382 20.33 -5.16 -5.12
C VAL A 382 21.56 -6.03 -4.89
N VAL A 383 21.34 -7.31 -4.58
CA VAL A 383 22.43 -8.26 -4.35
C VAL A 383 23.35 -8.30 -5.58
N GLY A 384 24.65 -8.13 -5.37
CA GLY A 384 25.66 -8.13 -6.43
C GLY A 384 25.87 -6.77 -7.12
N ASP A 385 25.11 -5.73 -6.77
CA ASP A 385 25.34 -4.38 -7.29
C ASP A 385 26.41 -3.65 -6.47
N SER A 386 27.54 -3.31 -7.13
CA SER A 386 28.64 -2.55 -6.54
C SER A 386 28.79 -1.14 -7.12
N ARG A 387 27.78 -0.63 -7.85
CA ARG A 387 27.84 0.69 -8.50
C ARG A 387 27.65 1.87 -7.54
N HIS A 388 27.24 1.60 -6.30
CA HIS A 388 27.01 2.63 -5.30
C HIS A 388 28.29 3.42 -4.97
N PRO A 389 28.28 4.78 -4.92
CA PRO A 389 29.48 5.58 -4.66
C PRO A 389 30.21 5.22 -3.35
N HIS A 390 29.45 4.84 -2.32
CA HIS A 390 29.96 4.40 -1.02
C HIS A 390 30.10 2.88 -0.87
N SER A 391 30.28 2.15 -1.98
CA SER A 391 30.29 0.68 -1.95
C SER A 391 31.37 0.14 -0.99
N LYS A 392 32.58 0.70 -1.02
CA LYS A 392 33.70 0.24 -0.18
C LYS A 392 33.38 0.36 1.33
N GLU A 393 32.80 1.47 1.75
CA GLU A 393 32.41 1.70 3.14
C GLU A 393 31.28 0.75 3.57
N ILE A 394 30.30 0.54 2.70
CA ILE A 394 29.17 -0.36 2.95
C ILE A 394 29.65 -1.80 3.15
N TYR A 395 30.50 -2.32 2.26
CA TYR A 395 31.03 -3.68 2.40
C TYR A 395 31.96 -3.83 3.61
N THR A 396 32.69 -2.77 3.98
CA THR A 396 33.49 -2.77 5.22
C THR A 396 32.59 -2.87 6.46
N MET A 397 31.52 -2.07 6.50
CA MET A 397 30.53 -2.13 7.58
C MET A 397 29.80 -3.48 7.61
N LEU A 398 29.47 -4.04 6.45
CA LEU A 398 28.82 -5.35 6.35
C LEU A 398 29.70 -6.46 6.93
N ASN A 399 31.01 -6.40 6.74
CA ASN A 399 31.97 -7.31 7.36
C ASN A 399 32.01 -7.13 8.89
N ASP A 400 32.03 -5.90 9.41
CA ASP A 400 31.96 -5.64 10.86
C ASP A 400 30.66 -6.19 11.46
N VAL A 401 29.51 -5.94 10.80
CA VAL A 401 28.22 -6.53 11.15
C VAL A 401 28.29 -8.05 11.19
N ALA A 402 28.85 -8.71 10.17
CA ALA A 402 28.96 -10.15 10.11
C ALA A 402 29.83 -10.72 11.26
N VAL A 403 30.97 -10.08 11.56
CA VAL A 403 31.85 -10.47 12.67
C VAL A 403 31.14 -10.36 14.01
N ARG A 404 30.45 -9.24 14.27
CA ARG A 404 29.73 -9.02 15.54
C ARG A 404 28.53 -9.95 15.69
N LEU A 405 27.79 -10.19 14.61
CA LEU A 405 26.70 -11.17 14.60
C LEU A 405 27.22 -12.56 15.00
N LYS A 406 28.33 -13.00 14.41
CA LYS A 406 28.96 -14.28 14.76
C LYS A 406 29.38 -14.33 16.24
N ALA A 407 29.90 -13.24 16.78
CA ALA A 407 30.31 -13.15 18.18
C ALA A 407 29.15 -13.33 19.19
N VAL A 408 27.92 -12.95 18.80
CA VAL A 408 26.71 -13.16 19.62
C VAL A 408 25.98 -14.47 19.31
N GLY A 409 26.60 -15.37 18.53
CA GLY A 409 26.07 -16.70 18.23
C GLY A 409 25.05 -16.73 17.08
N TYR A 410 25.00 -15.71 16.22
CA TYR A 410 24.17 -15.74 15.02
C TYR A 410 24.65 -16.84 14.07
N VAL A 411 23.72 -17.71 13.67
CA VAL A 411 23.93 -18.75 12.65
C VAL A 411 23.03 -18.45 11.45
N PRO A 412 23.61 -18.20 10.26
CA PRO A 412 22.82 -17.99 9.06
C PRO A 412 21.91 -19.19 8.76
N LYS A 413 20.64 -18.94 8.44
CA LYS A 413 19.68 -20.02 8.13
C LYS A 413 19.87 -20.53 6.70
N THR A 414 20.93 -21.29 6.46
CA THR A 414 21.30 -21.82 5.12
C THR A 414 20.25 -22.75 4.51
N SER A 415 19.40 -23.37 5.34
CA SER A 415 18.23 -24.14 4.89
C SER A 415 17.23 -23.33 4.07
N GLN A 416 17.28 -21.99 4.14
CA GLN A 416 16.42 -21.09 3.36
C GLN A 416 17.03 -20.73 2.00
N VAL A 417 18.28 -21.07 1.76
CA VAL A 417 18.93 -20.90 0.46
C VAL A 417 18.69 -22.17 -0.35
N LEU A 418 17.59 -22.17 -1.10
CA LEU A 418 17.12 -23.29 -1.92
C LEU A 418 17.82 -23.34 -3.28
N LEU A 419 19.13 -23.08 -3.25
CA LEU A 419 20.04 -23.24 -4.38
C LEU A 419 20.85 -24.51 -4.16
N ASP A 420 21.09 -25.24 -5.26
CA ASP A 420 22.05 -26.33 -5.29
C ASP A 420 23.46 -25.74 -5.28
N ALA A 421 23.95 -25.44 -4.08
CA ALA A 421 25.19 -24.74 -3.78
C ALA A 421 25.79 -25.29 -2.48
N ASN A 422 27.09 -25.11 -2.28
CA ASN A 422 27.72 -25.56 -1.04
C ASN A 422 27.33 -24.65 0.14
N GLU A 423 27.50 -25.13 1.38
CA GLU A 423 27.09 -24.39 2.58
C GLU A 423 27.80 -23.04 2.74
N GLU A 424 29.02 -22.89 2.23
CA GLU A 424 29.76 -21.63 2.33
C GLU A 424 29.23 -20.58 1.35
N GLU A 425 28.91 -20.97 0.12
CA GLU A 425 28.23 -20.12 -0.87
C GLU A 425 26.86 -19.66 -0.38
N LYS A 426 26.10 -20.57 0.26
CA LYS A 426 24.81 -20.21 0.88
C LYS A 426 24.97 -19.16 1.97
N ARG A 427 25.97 -19.30 2.85
CA ARG A 427 26.27 -18.31 3.90
C ARG A 427 26.67 -16.96 3.30
N GLN A 428 27.56 -16.96 2.30
CA GLN A 428 27.99 -15.74 1.64
C GLN A 428 26.82 -15.03 0.95
N SER A 429 25.93 -15.77 0.30
CA SER A 429 24.72 -15.19 -0.31
C SER A 429 23.84 -14.48 0.73
N LEU A 430 23.59 -15.12 1.88
CA LEU A 430 22.80 -14.54 2.99
C LEU A 430 23.43 -13.27 3.57
N CYS A 431 24.76 -13.18 3.63
CA CYS A 431 25.45 -11.99 4.12
C CYS A 431 25.20 -10.77 3.23
N HIS A 432 25.05 -10.97 1.91
CA HIS A 432 24.94 -9.90 0.92
C HIS A 432 23.51 -9.56 0.52
N HIS A 433 22.50 -10.03 1.26
CA HIS A 433 21.11 -9.64 1.04
C HIS A 433 20.93 -8.12 1.07
N SER A 434 20.03 -7.61 0.22
CA SER A 434 19.85 -6.16 0.04
C SER A 434 19.44 -5.44 1.32
N GLU A 435 18.74 -6.11 2.23
CA GLU A 435 18.37 -5.58 3.55
C GLU A 435 19.62 -5.26 4.37
N LYS A 436 20.59 -6.18 4.42
CA LYS A 436 21.82 -6.00 5.19
C LYS A 436 22.71 -4.92 4.58
N LEU A 437 22.74 -4.81 3.24
CA LEU A 437 23.40 -3.70 2.54
C LEU A 437 22.78 -2.34 2.89
N ALA A 438 21.44 -2.24 2.86
CA ALA A 438 20.73 -1.01 3.21
C ALA A 438 20.95 -0.62 4.68
N ILE A 439 20.91 -1.60 5.61
CA ILE A 439 21.19 -1.37 7.03
C ILE A 439 22.65 -0.95 7.23
N ALA A 440 23.61 -1.60 6.58
CA ALA A 440 25.02 -1.23 6.66
C ALA A 440 25.26 0.20 6.16
N PHE A 441 24.64 0.59 5.04
CA PHE A 441 24.67 1.98 4.58
C PHE A 441 24.03 2.93 5.60
N GLY A 442 22.89 2.58 6.19
CA GLY A 442 22.26 3.35 7.26
C GLY A 442 23.19 3.56 8.46
N LEU A 443 23.90 2.52 8.90
CA LEU A 443 24.87 2.58 10.00
C LEU A 443 26.07 3.49 9.69
N VAL A 444 26.56 3.48 8.46
CA VAL A 444 27.67 4.35 8.02
C VAL A 444 27.23 5.81 7.90
N SER A 445 26.05 6.05 7.35
CA SER A 445 25.65 7.38 6.88
C SER A 445 24.85 8.20 7.90
N THR A 446 24.53 7.64 9.07
CA THR A 446 23.70 8.33 10.07
C THR A 446 24.26 8.19 11.49
N GLY A 447 24.11 9.27 12.27
CA GLY A 447 24.66 9.36 13.63
C GLY A 447 24.07 8.33 14.62
N PRO A 448 24.77 8.06 15.74
CA PRO A 448 24.32 7.12 16.77
C PRO A 448 22.88 7.39 17.22
N LYS A 449 22.14 6.32 17.54
CA LYS A 449 20.73 6.36 17.98
C LYS A 449 19.69 6.89 16.97
N THR A 450 20.09 7.29 15.76
CA THR A 450 19.14 7.69 14.72
C THR A 450 18.39 6.46 14.19
N SER A 451 17.06 6.48 14.08
CA SER A 451 16.35 5.31 13.54
C SER A 451 16.69 5.08 12.05
N ILE A 452 16.99 3.82 11.68
CA ILE A 452 17.25 3.42 10.29
C ILE A 452 15.94 2.92 9.68
N ARG A 453 15.55 3.43 8.51
CA ARG A 453 14.30 3.03 7.83
C ARG A 453 14.60 2.39 6.49
N VAL A 454 14.23 1.13 6.32
CA VAL A 454 14.47 0.36 5.10
C VAL A 454 13.13 -0.06 4.50
N VAL A 455 12.99 0.04 3.18
CA VAL A 455 11.86 -0.48 2.43
C VAL A 455 12.32 -1.65 1.58
N LYS A 456 11.61 -2.78 1.65
CA LYS A 456 11.87 -3.99 0.88
C LYS A 456 10.72 -4.21 -0.10
N ASN A 457 11.05 -4.48 -1.37
CA ASN A 457 10.05 -4.75 -2.41
C ASN A 457 9.42 -6.16 -2.33
N LEU A 458 10.06 -7.09 -1.61
CA LEU A 458 9.59 -8.45 -1.33
C LEU A 458 9.27 -8.60 0.16
N ARG A 459 8.66 -9.73 0.56
CA ARG A 459 8.63 -10.11 1.97
C ARG A 459 10.06 -10.28 2.47
N ALA A 460 10.37 -9.82 3.68
CA ALA A 460 11.69 -10.08 4.26
C ALA A 460 11.93 -11.60 4.32
N CYS A 461 13.19 -12.06 4.39
CA CYS A 461 13.47 -13.46 4.71
C CYS A 461 13.74 -13.65 6.21
N SER A 462 13.55 -14.86 6.74
CA SER A 462 13.68 -15.07 8.19
C SER A 462 15.12 -14.90 8.69
N ASP A 463 16.10 -15.11 7.82
CA ASP A 463 17.50 -14.82 8.11
C ASP A 463 17.76 -13.32 8.28
N CYS A 464 17.30 -12.50 7.33
CA CYS A 464 17.42 -11.04 7.42
C CYS A 464 16.66 -10.47 8.61
N HIS A 465 15.48 -11.01 8.93
CA HIS A 465 14.71 -10.62 10.11
C HIS A 465 15.50 -10.88 11.40
N LEU A 466 16.04 -12.10 11.57
CA LEU A 466 16.87 -12.45 12.73
C LEU A 466 18.14 -11.59 12.81
N ALA A 467 18.83 -11.41 11.69
CA ALA A 467 20.01 -10.57 11.64
C ALA A 467 19.68 -9.12 12.04
N THR A 468 18.57 -8.57 11.56
CA THR A 468 18.15 -7.19 11.87
C THR A 468 17.82 -7.03 13.36
N LYS A 469 17.16 -8.01 14.00
CA LYS A 469 16.97 -8.06 15.46
C LYS A 469 18.32 -7.93 16.19
N LEU A 470 19.29 -8.76 15.82
CA LEU A 470 20.58 -8.75 16.50
C LEU A 470 21.37 -7.47 16.21
N ILE A 471 21.30 -6.93 14.99
CA ILE A 471 21.92 -5.64 14.63
C ILE A 471 21.33 -4.51 15.47
N SER A 472 20.01 -4.45 15.66
CA SER A 472 19.37 -3.40 16.46
C SER A 472 19.92 -3.36 17.89
N LYS A 473 20.17 -4.54 18.48
CA LYS A 473 20.79 -4.69 19.80
C LYS A 473 22.28 -4.33 19.81
N ILE A 474 23.05 -4.87 18.85
CA ILE A 474 24.52 -4.71 18.82
C ILE A 474 24.92 -3.25 18.64
N TYR A 475 24.17 -2.50 17.83
CA TYR A 475 24.50 -1.12 17.45
C TYR A 475 23.69 -0.07 18.22
N ASP A 476 22.81 -0.47 19.15
CA ASP A 476 21.89 0.44 19.86
C ASP A 476 21.12 1.34 18.88
N ARG A 477 20.45 0.71 17.91
CA ARG A 477 19.68 1.38 16.85
C ARG A 477 18.28 0.81 16.76
N GLU A 478 17.29 1.69 16.72
CA GLU A 478 15.99 1.33 16.19
C GLU A 478 16.07 1.18 14.67
N ILE A 479 15.66 0.04 14.16
CA ILE A 479 15.62 -0.25 12.72
C ILE A 479 14.18 -0.56 12.35
N ILE A 480 13.62 0.17 11.40
CA ILE A 480 12.27 -0.03 10.90
C ILE A 480 12.37 -0.58 9.48
N VAL A 481 11.92 -1.81 9.26
CA VAL A 481 11.89 -2.40 7.92
C VAL A 481 10.44 -2.53 7.48
N ARG A 482 10.08 -1.87 6.38
CA ARG A 482 8.80 -2.05 5.71
C ARG A 482 8.97 -3.07 4.59
N ASP A 483 8.30 -4.21 4.67
CA ASP A 483 8.15 -5.12 3.53
C ASP A 483 6.84 -4.87 2.77
N ARG A 484 6.43 -5.78 1.88
CA ARG A 484 5.18 -5.63 1.10
C ARG A 484 3.94 -5.43 1.98
N ASN A 485 3.90 -6.08 3.14
CA ASN A 485 2.69 -6.25 3.93
C ASN A 485 2.78 -5.57 5.30
N LEU A 486 3.99 -5.47 5.86
CA LEU A 486 4.22 -5.16 7.26
C LEU A 486 5.36 -4.19 7.48
N PHE A 487 5.29 -3.49 8.59
CA PHE A 487 6.41 -2.82 9.22
C PHE A 487 6.90 -3.65 10.40
N HIS A 488 8.20 -3.85 10.41
CA HIS A 488 8.94 -4.50 11.48
C HIS A 488 9.73 -3.44 12.23
N HIS A 489 9.39 -3.22 13.50
CA HIS A 489 10.15 -2.31 14.37
C HIS A 489 11.11 -3.14 15.20
N PHE A 490 12.41 -3.08 14.85
CA PHE A 490 13.47 -3.78 15.54
C PHE A 490 14.13 -2.87 16.56
N LYS A 491 14.13 -3.30 17.82
CA LYS A 491 14.72 -2.55 18.93
C LYS A 491 15.19 -3.51 20.02
N ASP A 492 16.38 -3.29 20.55
CA ASP A 492 16.96 -4.05 21.67
C ASP A 492 17.02 -5.58 21.49
N GLY A 493 17.01 -6.07 20.25
CA GLY A 493 17.00 -7.51 19.96
C GLY A 493 15.61 -8.09 19.69
N ASP A 494 14.56 -7.29 19.80
CA ASP A 494 13.17 -7.69 19.58
C ASP A 494 12.59 -7.06 18.31
N CYS A 495 11.46 -7.61 17.84
CA CYS A 495 10.68 -7.08 16.73
C CYS A 495 9.22 -6.93 17.15
N SER A 496 8.54 -5.87 16.69
CA SER A 496 7.11 -5.63 16.96
C SER A 496 6.20 -6.79 16.53
N CYS A 497 6.57 -7.58 15.52
CA CYS A 497 5.79 -8.74 15.07
C CYS A 497 5.93 -9.98 15.97
N LYS A 498 6.79 -9.97 16.99
CA LYS A 498 7.07 -11.11 17.89
C LYS A 498 7.43 -12.41 17.13
N ASP A 499 8.15 -12.26 16.02
CA ASP A 499 8.53 -13.34 15.10
C ASP A 499 7.36 -14.06 14.41
N TYR A 500 6.17 -13.46 14.42
CA TYR A 500 4.97 -13.93 13.72
C TYR A 500 4.62 -12.99 12.56
N TRP A 501 5.19 -13.24 11.37
CA TRP A 501 5.07 -12.31 10.23
C TRP A 501 5.18 -12.99 8.87
#